data_AF-W7DQV0-F1
#
_entry.id   AF-W7DQV0-F1
#
_cell.length_a   1.000
_cell.length_b   1.000
_cell.length_c   1.000
_cell.angle_alpha   90.00
_cell.angle_beta   90.00
_cell.angle_gamma   90.00
#
_symmetry.space_group_name_H-M   'P 1'
#
loop_
_entity.id
_entity.type
_entity.pdbx_description
1 polymer ?
#
loop_
_entity_poly.entity_id
_entity_poly.type
_entity_poly.pdbx_seq_one_letter_code
_entity_poly.pdbx_strand_id
1 'polypeptide(L)' 'MEKLVPQGIVILVIYHGHDAGKAEKNAVLKYAESLPQKDFHVLRYGFINQQNNPPFIVAIEKR' A
#
# COMPACT_ATOMS: atom_id res chain seq x y z
N MET A 1 6.53 -9.87 5.40
CA MET A 1 5.84 -9.58 6.68
C MET A 1 6.37 -10.37 7.87
N GLU A 2 7.07 -11.48 7.68
CA GLU A 2 7.57 -12.36 8.75
C GLU A 2 8.35 -11.65 9.87
N LYS A 3 9.23 -10.70 9.50
CA LYS A 3 10.05 -9.94 10.45
C LYS A 3 9.32 -8.82 11.20
N LEU A 4 8.08 -8.50 10.86
CA LEU A 4 7.32 -7.51 11.62
C LEU A 4 6.93 -8.09 12.98
N VAL A 5 7.16 -7.30 14.02
CA VAL A 5 6.60 -7.54 15.34
C VAL A 5 5.09 -7.27 15.32
N PRO A 6 4.30 -7.88 16.25
CA PRO A 6 2.90 -7.50 16.44
C PRO A 6 2.74 -5.99 16.57
N GLN A 7 1.69 -5.43 15.98
CA GLN A 7 1.40 -3.99 15.86
C GLN A 7 2.46 -3.17 15.11
N GLY A 8 3.46 -3.82 14.53
CA GLY A 8 4.42 -3.17 13.64
C GLY A 8 3.74 -2.70 12.35
N ILE A 9 4.16 -1.55 11.83
CA ILE A 9 3.56 -0.92 10.64
C ILE A 9 4.62 -0.76 9.55
N VAL A 10 4.30 -1.23 8.34
CA VAL A 10 5.00 -0.84 7.11
C VAL A 10 4.24 0.30 6.45
N ILE A 11 4.94 1.39 6.14
CA ILE A 11 4.42 2.50 5.33
C ILE A 11 5.08 2.47 3.96
N LEU A 12 4.27 2.42 2.91
CA LEU A 12 4.69 2.59 1.53
C LEU A 12 4.11 3.88 0.97
N VAL A 13 4.97 4.76 0.45
CA VAL A 13 4.56 5.93 -0.34
C VAL A 13 4.75 5.57 -1.81
N ILE A 14 3.67 5.52 -2.58
CA ILE A 14 3.69 5.02 -3.96
C ILE A 14 3.57 6.19 -4.93
N TYR A 15 4.62 6.42 -5.72
CA TYR A 15 4.62 7.34 -6.86
C TYR A 15 4.43 6.55 -8.16
N HIS A 16 3.35 6.82 -8.89
CA HIS A 16 2.96 5.99 -10.04
C HIS A 16 2.69 6.80 -11.33
N GLY A 17 3.39 7.92 -11.49
CA GLY A 17 3.16 8.87 -12.60
C GLY A 17 3.52 8.35 -13.99
N HIS A 18 4.42 7.36 -14.09
CA HIS A 18 4.85 6.74 -15.36
C HIS A 18 4.38 5.28 -15.46
N ASP A 19 4.44 4.69 -16.67
CA ASP A 19 3.81 3.38 -16.94
C ASP A 19 4.41 2.23 -16.11
N ALA A 20 5.73 2.17 -15.96
CA ALA A 20 6.36 1.20 -15.05
C ALA A 20 5.87 1.38 -13.59
N GLY A 21 5.68 2.63 -13.15
CA GLY A 21 5.15 2.93 -11.82
C GLY A 21 3.69 2.52 -11.65
N LYS A 22 2.88 2.57 -12.72
CA LYS A 22 1.51 2.03 -12.71
C LYS A 22 1.50 0.51 -12.54
N ALA A 23 2.42 -0.19 -13.22
CA ALA A 23 2.56 -1.64 -13.11
C ALA A 23 2.98 -2.06 -11.69
N GLU A 24 4.00 -1.41 -11.12
CA GLU A 24 4.42 -1.63 -9.74
C GLU A 24 3.30 -1.34 -8.73
N LYS A 25 2.63 -0.18 -8.86
CA LYS A 25 1.48 0.17 -8.03
C LYS A 25 0.41 -0.92 -8.04
N ASN A 26 0.05 -1.44 -9.22
CA ASN A 26 -0.95 -2.49 -9.33
C ASN A 26 -0.51 -3.80 -8.66
N ALA A 27 0.76 -4.18 -8.80
CA ALA A 27 1.32 -5.38 -8.16
C ALA A 27 1.34 -5.25 -6.63
N VAL A 28 1.76 -4.10 -6.11
CA VAL A 28 1.77 -3.80 -4.66
C VAL A 28 0.36 -3.82 -4.08
N LEU A 29 -0.60 -3.15 -4.73
CA LEU A 29 -2.00 -3.14 -4.28
C LEU A 29 -2.59 -4.54 -4.28
N LYS A 30 -2.40 -5.31 -5.36
CA LYS A 30 -2.89 -6.69 -5.44
C LYS A 30 -2.33 -7.58 -4.33
N TYR A 31 -1.04 -7.42 -4.01
CA TYR A 31 -0.42 -8.14 -2.90
C TYR A 31 -1.01 -7.71 -1.56
N ALA A 32 -1.08 -6.39 -1.30
CA ALA A 32 -1.58 -5.86 -0.03
C ALA A 32 -3.05 -6.24 0.21
N GLU A 33 -3.90 -6.16 -0.81
CA GLU A 33 -5.31 -6.58 -0.76
C GLU A 33 -5.49 -8.08 -0.53
N SER A 34 -4.49 -8.90 -0.89
CA SER A 34 -4.53 -10.36 -0.69
C SER A 34 -4.12 -10.81 0.72
N LEU A 35 -3.60 -9.89 1.55
CA LEU A 35 -3.16 -10.25 2.90
C LEU A 35 -4.36 -10.69 3.77
N PRO A 36 -4.24 -11.77 4.57
CA PRO A 36 -5.32 -12.21 5.43
C PRO A 36 -5.68 -11.14 6.48
N GLN A 37 -6.93 -10.68 6.47
CA GLN A 37 -7.41 -9.63 7.38
C GLN A 37 -7.34 -9.98 8.89
N LYS A 38 -7.20 -11.28 9.21
CA LYS A 38 -7.01 -11.75 10.59
C LYS A 38 -5.58 -11.52 11.09
N ASP A 39 -4.63 -11.42 10.17
CA ASP A 39 -3.20 -11.28 10.46
C ASP A 39 -2.69 -9.86 10.18
N PHE A 40 -3.38 -9.11 9.30
CA PHE A 40 -2.96 -7.78 8.90
C PHE A 40 -4.14 -6.81 8.76
N HIS A 41 -3.91 -5.54 9.11
CA HIS A 41 -4.72 -4.43 8.63
C HIS A 41 -4.02 -3.74 7.47
N VAL A 42 -4.78 -3.37 6.44
CA VAL A 42 -4.28 -2.67 5.27
C VAL A 42 -5.12 -1.43 5.03
N LEU A 43 -4.49 -0.27 5.06
CA LEU A 43 -5.10 1.04 4.79
C LEU A 43 -4.49 1.63 3.53
N ARG A 44 -5.34 2.18 2.66
CA ARG A 44 -4.93 3.07 1.58
C ARG A 44 -5.39 4.48 1.89
N TYR A 45 -4.46 5.43 1.89
CA TYR A 45 -4.73 6.85 2.15
C TYR A 45 -4.19 7.69 0.99
N GLY A 46 -5.02 8.52 0.38
CA GLY A 46 -4.59 9.36 -0.73
C GLY A 46 -5.62 10.40 -1.15
N PHE A 47 -5.18 11.39 -1.92
CA PHE A 47 -6.04 12.43 -2.48
C PHE A 47 -6.93 11.87 -3.59
N ILE A 48 -8.22 12.24 -3.57
CA ILE A 48 -9.21 11.76 -4.55
C ILE A 48 -9.63 12.82 -5.59
N ASN A 49 -9.17 14.06 -5.44
CA ASN A 49 -9.50 15.19 -6.31
C ASN A 49 -8.28 15.88 -6.94
N GLN A 50 -7.07 15.33 -6.77
CA GLN A 50 -5.85 15.86 -7.39
C GLN A 50 -5.60 15.24 -8.76
N GLN A 51 -5.22 16.08 -9.73
CA GLN A 51 -4.88 15.65 -11.09
C GLN A 51 -3.45 15.07 -11.15
N ASN A 52 -3.09 14.48 -12.29
CA ASN A 52 -1.73 14.00 -12.60
C ASN A 52 -1.21 12.86 -11.70
N ASN A 53 -2.10 11.97 -11.24
CA ASN A 53 -1.72 10.74 -10.53
C ASN A 53 -0.86 11.02 -9.28
N PRO A 54 -1.40 11.72 -8.28
CA PRO A 54 -0.67 12.05 -7.06
C PRO A 54 -0.21 10.78 -6.34
N PRO A 55 0.88 10.85 -5.56
CA PRO A 55 1.28 9.74 -4.72
C PRO A 55 0.21 9.45 -3.66
N PHE A 56 0.18 8.20 -3.19
CA PHE A 56 -0.67 7.78 -2.08
C PHE A 56 0.07 6.83 -1.15
N ILE A 57 -0.48 6.61 0.04
CA ILE A 57 0.07 5.75 1.07
C ILE A 57 -0.67 4.41 1.08
N VAL A 58 0.10 3.33 1.25
CA VAL A 58 -0.39 2.05 1.77
C VAL A 58 0.26 1.82 3.12
N ALA A 59 -0.55 1.66 4.17
CA ALA A 59 -0.10 1.27 5.50
C ALA A 59 -0.52 -0.18 5.76
N ILE A 60 0.42 -1.02 6.18
CA ILE A 60 0.18 -2.41 6.53
C ILE A 60 0.63 -2.64 7.97
N GLU A 61 -0.33 -2.88 8.85
CA GLU A 61 -0.10 -3.21 10.25
C GLU A 61 -0.21 -4.72 10.45
N LYS A 62 0.72 -5.33 11.19
CA LYS A 62 0.59 -6.72 11.65
C LYS A 62 -0.27 -6.79 12.91
N ARG A 63 -1.27 -7.65 12.93
CA ARG A 63 -2.13 -7.85 14.11
C ARG A 63 -1.43 -8.63 15.21
#